data_AF-V4J8H2-F1
#
_entry.id   AF-V4J8H2-F1
#
_cell.length_a   1.000
_cell.length_b   1.000
_cell.length_c   1.000
_cell.angle_alpha   90.00
_cell.angle_beta   90.00
_cell.angle_gamma   90.00
#
_symmetry.space_group_name_H-M   'P 1'
#
loop_
_entity.id
_entity.type
_entity.pdbx_description
1 polymer ?
#
loop_
_entity_poly.entity_id
_entity_poly.type
_entity_poly.pdbx_seq_one_letter_code
_entity_poly.pdbx_strand_id
1 'polypeptide(L)'
;MEELEINGVVPELSGRELKQLIVQEFWYEGVCEEEANVVYLNVGNTWYRLYFDCGIVFWRHDITDFENEHIIKFDETSYKFRDLGNELNIAGSQIISCETEAIENGSKVTFSLNGRSGIVFKCIGDDTSWET
;
A
#
# COMPACT_ATOMS: atom_id res chain seq x y z
N MET A 1 -10.71 0.11 22.89
CA MET A 1 -10.53 -0.46 21.54
C MET A 1 -10.52 0.75 20.64
N GLU A 2 -9.36 1.08 20.09
CA GLU A 2 -9.26 2.20 19.14
C GLU A 2 -10.15 1.87 17.93
N GLU A 3 -10.88 2.87 17.45
CA GLU A 3 -11.83 2.72 16.36
C GLU A 3 -11.09 2.97 15.06
N LEU A 4 -11.11 2.00 14.14
CA LEU A 4 -10.55 2.15 12.80
C LEU A 4 -11.43 3.13 12.01
N GLU A 5 -10.85 4.19 11.49
CA GLU A 5 -11.50 5.02 10.47
C GLU A 5 -11.04 4.60 9.06
N ILE A 6 -11.99 4.43 8.15
CA ILE A 6 -11.71 4.27 6.73
C ILE A 6 -12.16 5.52 6.01
N ASN A 7 -11.21 6.25 5.46
CA ASN A 7 -11.49 7.45 4.69
C ASN A 7 -11.46 7.15 3.20
N GLY A 8 -12.63 6.95 2.60
CA GLY A 8 -12.80 6.59 1.19
C GLY A 8 -13.70 5.38 1.02
N VAL A 9 -13.52 4.66 -0.08
CA VAL A 9 -14.26 3.43 -0.36
C VAL A 9 -13.26 2.30 -0.55
N VAL A 10 -13.33 1.27 0.30
CA VAL A 10 -12.54 0.05 0.10
C VAL A 10 -13.08 -0.67 -1.14
N PRO A 11 -12.25 -0.89 -2.17
CA PRO A 11 -12.69 -1.57 -3.37
C PRO A 11 -12.90 -3.07 -3.11
N GLU A 12 -13.83 -3.69 -3.85
CA GLU A 12 -13.95 -5.14 -3.88
C GLU A 12 -12.84 -5.73 -4.76
N LEU A 13 -11.80 -6.25 -4.11
CA LEU A 13 -10.58 -6.75 -4.74
C LEU A 13 -10.55 -8.27 -4.88
N SER A 14 -11.44 -9.03 -4.22
CA SER A 14 -11.40 -10.48 -4.26
C SER A 14 -11.56 -11.03 -5.68
N GLY A 15 -10.75 -12.02 -6.02
CA GLY A 15 -10.68 -12.66 -7.33
C GLY A 15 -10.00 -11.82 -8.42
N ARG A 16 -9.61 -10.57 -8.14
CA ARG A 16 -8.93 -9.72 -9.11
C ARG A 16 -7.42 -9.95 -9.11
N GLU A 17 -6.80 -9.71 -10.25
CA GLU A 17 -5.34 -9.83 -10.43
C GLU A 17 -4.61 -8.58 -9.92
N LEU A 18 -3.67 -8.77 -9.00
CA LEU A 18 -2.70 -7.76 -8.58
C LEU A 18 -1.63 -7.63 -9.65
N LYS A 19 -1.73 -6.61 -10.53
CA LYS A 19 -0.74 -6.41 -11.59
C LYS A 19 0.55 -5.78 -11.08
N GLN A 20 0.43 -4.77 -10.23
CA GLN A 20 1.58 -4.07 -9.65
C GLN A 20 1.28 -3.67 -8.21
N LEU A 21 2.33 -3.72 -7.39
CA LEU A 21 2.33 -3.18 -6.04
C LEU A 21 3.61 -2.39 -5.87
N ILE A 22 3.48 -1.08 -5.72
CA ILE A 22 4.60 -0.16 -5.58
C ILE A 22 4.41 0.55 -4.25
N VAL A 23 5.48 0.66 -3.47
CA VAL A 23 5.50 1.50 -2.27
C VAL A 23 6.38 2.72 -2.52
N GLN A 24 5.97 3.84 -1.97
CA GLN A 24 6.82 5.00 -1.80
C GLN A 24 7.35 4.99 -0.37
N GLU A 25 8.66 4.93 -0.24
CA GLU A 25 9.40 5.07 1.01
C GLU A 25 9.64 6.55 1.31
N PHE A 26 9.68 6.92 2.59
CA PHE A 26 10.15 8.22 3.06
C PHE A 26 11.53 8.08 3.71
N TRP A 27 12.47 8.93 3.25
CA TRP A 27 13.85 8.95 3.70
C TRP A 27 14.20 10.32 4.28
N TYR A 28 14.75 10.31 5.49
CA TYR A 28 15.26 11.50 6.18
C TYR A 28 16.68 11.23 6.67
N GLU A 29 17.62 12.13 6.34
CA GLU A 29 19.04 12.03 6.74
C GLU A 29 19.71 10.66 6.44
N GLY A 30 19.24 9.95 5.40
CA GLY A 30 19.78 8.64 4.98
C GLY A 30 19.17 7.44 5.71
N VAL A 31 18.20 7.65 6.59
CA VAL A 31 17.38 6.61 7.23
C VAL A 31 16.05 6.50 6.50
N CYS A 32 15.57 5.28 6.29
CA CYS A 32 14.20 5.03 5.83
C CYS A 32 13.30 5.14 7.06
N GLU A 33 12.56 6.23 7.16
CA GLU A 33 11.67 6.51 8.30
C GLU A 33 10.32 5.83 8.11
N GLU A 34 9.87 5.64 6.85
CA GLU A 34 8.65 4.89 6.54
C GLU A 34 8.86 4.07 5.28
N GLU A 35 8.78 2.74 5.40
CA GLU A 35 8.98 1.81 4.29
C GLU A 35 7.80 1.77 3.32
N ALA A 36 6.63 2.25 3.75
CA ALA A 36 5.40 2.25 2.97
C ALA A 36 4.53 3.49 3.20
N ASN A 37 5.16 4.68 3.27
CA ASN A 37 4.48 5.98 3.39
C ASN A 37 3.29 6.13 2.43
N VAL A 38 3.44 5.66 1.18
CA VAL A 38 2.32 5.53 0.24
C VAL A 38 2.35 4.18 -0.47
N VAL A 39 1.22 3.48 -0.50
CA VAL A 39 1.07 2.21 -1.21
C VAL A 39 0.23 2.42 -2.47
N TYR A 40 0.78 2.02 -3.61
CA TYR A 40 0.12 2.07 -4.92
C TYR A 40 -0.16 0.64 -5.40
N LEU A 41 -1.41 0.40 -5.77
CA LEU A 41 -1.91 -0.92 -6.13
C LEU A 41 -2.57 -0.85 -7.50
N ASN A 42 -2.05 -1.58 -8.48
CA ASN A 42 -2.72 -1.78 -9.77
C ASN A 42 -3.46 -3.11 -9.75
N VAL A 43 -4.78 -3.07 -9.76
CA VAL A 43 -5.63 -4.27 -9.81
C VAL A 43 -6.51 -4.23 -11.05
N GLY A 44 -6.29 -5.18 -11.96
CA GLY A 44 -6.90 -5.15 -13.28
C GLY A 44 -6.42 -3.94 -14.10
N ASN A 45 -7.25 -2.93 -14.30
CA ASN A 45 -6.87 -1.69 -15.01
C ASN A 45 -7.15 -0.43 -14.14
N THR A 46 -7.20 -0.61 -12.82
CA THR A 46 -7.50 0.48 -11.90
C THR A 46 -6.36 0.59 -10.90
N TRP A 47 -5.84 1.81 -10.78
CA TRP A 47 -4.88 2.18 -9.76
C TRP A 47 -5.62 2.64 -8.51
N TYR A 48 -5.14 2.13 -7.37
CA TYR A 48 -5.55 2.56 -6.05
C TYR A 48 -4.34 3.07 -5.29
N ARG A 49 -4.58 4.01 -4.38
CA ARG A 49 -3.57 4.51 -3.46
C ARG A 49 -4.09 4.39 -2.04
N LEU A 50 -3.22 3.89 -1.17
CA LEU A 50 -3.38 3.87 0.26
C LEU A 50 -2.28 4.71 0.90
N TYR A 51 -2.64 5.39 1.97
CA TYR A 51 -1.71 5.95 2.95
C TYR A 51 -2.41 5.91 4.31
N PHE A 52 -1.63 6.01 5.36
CA PHE A 52 -2.04 5.71 6.72
C PHE A 52 -1.76 6.92 7.61
N ASP A 53 -2.57 7.09 8.64
CA ASP A 53 -2.42 8.12 9.68
C ASP A 53 -3.01 7.51 10.95
N CYS A 54 -2.25 7.37 12.04
CA CYS A 54 -2.58 6.59 13.24
C CYS A 54 -4.08 6.24 13.46
N GLY A 55 -4.49 5.04 13.04
CA GLY A 55 -5.88 4.55 13.19
C GLY A 55 -6.84 4.85 12.01
N ILE A 56 -6.36 5.53 10.98
CA ILE A 56 -7.09 5.88 9.74
C ILE A 56 -6.40 5.26 8.53
N VAL A 57 -7.17 4.63 7.65
CA VAL A 57 -6.70 4.16 6.33
C VAL A 57 -7.41 4.94 5.23
N PHE A 58 -6.63 5.64 4.42
CA PHE A 58 -7.16 6.39 3.28
C PHE A 58 -7.18 5.52 2.03
N TRP A 59 -8.34 5.40 1.38
CA TRP A 59 -8.48 4.72 0.10
C TRP A 59 -8.82 5.72 -1.01
N ARG A 60 -8.01 5.72 -2.07
CA ARG A 60 -8.18 6.58 -3.25
C ARG A 60 -8.18 5.74 -4.53
N HIS A 61 -9.03 6.10 -5.47
CA HIS A 61 -9.25 5.39 -6.75
C HIS A 61 -9.19 6.32 -7.96
N ASP A 62 -8.81 7.58 -7.75
CA ASP A 62 -8.77 8.66 -8.73
C ASP A 62 -7.41 8.77 -9.46
N ILE A 63 -6.58 7.73 -9.37
CA ILE A 63 -5.31 7.70 -10.09
C ILE A 63 -5.59 7.32 -11.54
N THR A 64 -5.86 8.32 -12.36
CA THR A 64 -6.09 8.13 -13.79
C THR A 64 -4.79 7.93 -14.57
N ASP A 65 -3.64 8.28 -13.99
CA ASP A 65 -2.39 8.29 -14.74
C ASP A 65 -1.12 8.16 -13.85
N PHE A 66 -1.00 7.04 -13.13
CA PHE A 66 0.18 6.77 -12.31
C PHE A 66 1.48 6.88 -13.13
N GLU A 67 1.45 6.40 -14.39
CA GLU A 67 2.60 6.42 -15.28
C GLU A 67 2.98 7.85 -15.70
N ASN A 68 2.05 8.73 -16.10
CA ASN A 68 2.44 10.10 -16.49
C ASN A 68 2.65 11.05 -15.31
N GLU A 69 1.99 10.83 -14.16
CA GLU A 69 2.17 11.68 -12.98
C GLU A 69 3.41 11.30 -12.15
N HIS A 70 3.86 10.04 -12.17
CA HIS A 70 4.98 9.57 -11.34
C HIS A 70 6.28 9.20 -12.05
N ILE A 71 6.30 9.10 -13.38
CA ILE A 71 7.56 8.99 -14.15
C ILE A 71 8.27 10.35 -14.26
N ILE A 72 7.62 11.47 -13.92
CA ILE A 72 8.14 12.81 -14.22
C ILE A 72 8.06 13.72 -12.99
N LYS A 73 9.18 13.78 -12.23
CA LYS A 73 9.54 14.74 -11.16
C LYS A 73 9.25 14.31 -9.73
N PHE A 74 10.14 13.51 -9.13
CA PHE A 74 10.28 13.51 -7.68
C PHE A 74 11.75 13.60 -7.27
N ASP A 75 11.97 14.22 -6.12
CA ASP A 75 13.26 14.25 -5.45
C ASP A 75 13.58 12.84 -4.96
N GLU A 76 14.40 12.11 -5.74
CA GLU A 76 14.84 10.74 -5.45
C GLU A 76 15.62 10.62 -4.12
N THR A 77 15.92 11.73 -3.44
CA THR A 77 16.63 11.70 -2.16
C THR A 77 15.71 11.35 -0.98
N SER A 78 14.53 11.97 -0.89
CA SER A 78 13.62 11.80 0.25
C SER A 78 12.42 10.89 -0.02
N TYR A 79 12.01 10.69 -1.27
CA TYR A 79 10.88 9.84 -1.60
C TYR A 79 11.26 8.85 -2.68
N LYS A 80 11.49 7.60 -2.28
CA LYS A 80 11.94 6.54 -3.18
C LYS A 80 10.81 5.58 -3.48
N PHE A 81 10.75 5.07 -4.70
CA PHE A 81 9.75 4.08 -5.08
C PHE A 81 10.39 2.70 -5.15
N ARG A 82 9.64 1.71 -4.68
CA ARG A 82 10.07 0.31 -4.64
C ARG A 82 8.97 -0.59 -5.20
N ASP A 83 9.32 -1.41 -6.19
CA ASP A 83 8.39 -2.34 -6.84
C ASP A 83 8.29 -3.64 -6.05
N LEU A 84 7.56 -3.54 -4.94
CA LEU A 84 7.41 -4.62 -3.99
C LEU A 84 6.69 -5.85 -4.60
N GLY A 85 5.80 -5.61 -5.57
CA GLY A 85 5.10 -6.66 -6.29
C GLY A 85 6.03 -7.60 -7.05
N ASN A 86 7.00 -7.03 -7.77
CA ASN A 86 8.01 -7.81 -8.48
C ASN A 86 9.07 -8.39 -7.54
N GLU A 87 9.54 -7.63 -6.55
CA GLU A 87 10.54 -8.11 -5.59
C GLU A 87 10.07 -9.34 -4.80
N LEU A 88 8.81 -9.37 -4.38
CA LEU A 88 8.22 -10.50 -3.67
C LEU A 88 7.64 -11.57 -4.60
N ASN A 89 7.72 -11.39 -5.93
CA ASN A 89 7.14 -12.29 -6.93
C ASN A 89 5.63 -12.55 -6.68
N ILE A 90 4.91 -11.48 -6.36
CA ILE A 90 3.46 -11.49 -6.12
C ILE A 90 2.66 -10.77 -7.21
N ALA A 91 3.31 -10.00 -8.08
CA ALA A 91 2.69 -9.48 -9.29
C ALA A 91 2.10 -10.62 -10.16
N GLY A 92 0.91 -10.38 -10.72
CA GLY A 92 0.09 -11.36 -11.44
C GLY A 92 -0.71 -12.32 -10.54
N SER A 93 -0.58 -12.23 -9.20
CA SER A 93 -1.33 -13.10 -8.29
C SER A 93 -2.78 -12.65 -8.16
N GLN A 94 -3.69 -13.61 -7.96
CA GLN A 94 -5.07 -13.28 -7.61
C GLN A 94 -5.18 -12.92 -6.13
N ILE A 95 -5.84 -11.80 -5.84
CA ILE A 95 -6.18 -11.38 -4.49
C ILE A 95 -7.34 -12.26 -4.00
N ILE A 96 -7.18 -12.91 -2.85
CA ILE A 96 -8.23 -13.69 -2.19
C ILE A 96 -9.05 -12.79 -1.29
N SER A 97 -8.40 -11.99 -0.45
CA SER A 97 -9.05 -11.04 0.45
C SER A 97 -8.18 -9.79 0.63
N CYS A 98 -8.86 -8.70 0.96
CA CYS A 98 -8.27 -7.45 1.44
C CYS A 98 -9.00 -7.09 2.73
N GLU A 99 -8.29 -7.14 3.85
CA GLU A 99 -8.85 -6.93 5.18
C GLU A 99 -8.20 -5.70 5.80
N THR A 100 -9.00 -4.87 6.47
CA THR A 100 -8.50 -3.70 7.22
C THR A 100 -8.97 -3.83 8.66
N GLU A 101 -8.06 -3.68 9.61
CA GLU A 101 -8.34 -3.79 11.04
C GLU A 101 -7.63 -2.68 11.84
N ALA A 102 -8.24 -2.27 12.95
CA ALA A 102 -7.53 -1.53 13.99
C ALA A 102 -6.57 -2.48 14.71
N ILE A 103 -5.38 -1.98 15.02
CA ILE A 103 -4.41 -2.62 15.90
C ILE A 103 -4.07 -1.66 17.05
N GLU A 104 -3.30 -2.10 18.03
CA GLU A 104 -2.87 -1.22 19.12
C GLU A 104 -2.01 -0.07 18.58
N ASN A 105 -2.45 1.17 18.82
CA ASN A 105 -1.83 2.41 18.35
C ASN A 105 -1.74 2.52 16.82
N GLY A 106 -2.70 1.98 16.09
CA GLY A 106 -2.55 1.92 14.64
C GLY A 106 -3.62 1.21 13.82
N SER A 107 -3.27 0.98 12.56
CA SER A 107 -4.10 0.25 11.60
C SER A 107 -3.28 -0.76 10.80
N LYS A 108 -3.96 -1.78 10.28
CA LYS A 108 -3.36 -2.83 9.46
C LYS A 108 -4.22 -3.10 8.24
N VAL A 109 -3.58 -3.25 7.07
CA VAL A 109 -4.21 -3.75 5.84
C VAL A 109 -3.52 -5.04 5.42
N THR A 110 -4.27 -6.10 5.20
CA THR A 110 -3.74 -7.41 4.77
C THR A 110 -4.30 -7.81 3.42
N PHE A 111 -3.42 -8.10 2.47
CA PHE A 111 -3.76 -8.70 1.19
C PHE A 111 -3.38 -10.18 1.21
N SER A 112 -4.37 -11.05 1.14
CA SER A 112 -4.16 -12.49 0.98
C SER A 112 -4.11 -12.83 -0.51
N LEU A 113 -3.12 -13.62 -0.93
CA LEU A 113 -2.88 -13.95 -2.33
C LEU A 113 -3.00 -15.44 -2.61
N ASN A 114 -3.47 -15.79 -3.80
CA ASN A 114 -3.63 -17.18 -4.20
C ASN A 114 -2.28 -17.85 -4.46
N GLY A 115 -1.95 -18.87 -3.67
CA GLY A 115 -0.74 -19.68 -3.81
C GLY A 115 0.57 -18.95 -3.52
N ARG A 116 0.52 -17.78 -2.87
CA ARG A 116 1.67 -16.95 -2.51
C ARG A 116 1.54 -16.47 -1.06
N SER A 117 2.65 -16.02 -0.46
CA SER A 117 2.57 -15.27 0.81
C SER A 117 1.73 -14.02 0.60
N GLY A 118 0.94 -13.67 1.61
CA GLY A 118 0.23 -12.40 1.63
C GLY A 118 1.21 -11.24 1.82
N ILE A 119 0.67 -10.03 1.82
CA ILE A 119 1.40 -8.85 2.26
C ILE A 119 0.55 -8.06 3.24
N VAL A 120 1.19 -7.59 4.29
CA VAL A 120 0.58 -6.84 5.37
C VAL A 120 1.24 -5.47 5.45
N PHE A 121 0.44 -4.42 5.45
CA PHE A 121 0.88 -3.06 5.76
C PHE A 121 0.39 -2.70 7.16
N LYS A 122 1.27 -2.12 7.98
CA LYS A 122 0.96 -1.68 9.34
C LYS A 122 1.38 -0.23 9.48
N CYS A 123 0.52 0.58 10.09
CA CYS A 123 0.86 1.90 10.57
C CYS A 123 0.74 1.88 12.09
N ILE A 124 1.84 2.12 12.81
CA ILE A 124 1.89 2.16 14.28
C ILE A 124 2.59 3.45 14.70
N GLY A 125 1.89 4.34 15.41
CA GLY A 125 2.48 5.61 15.86
C GLY A 125 3.05 6.46 14.71
N ASP A 126 2.34 6.50 13.58
CA ASP A 126 2.67 7.16 12.31
C ASP A 126 3.83 6.56 11.50
N ASP A 127 4.43 5.44 11.93
CA ASP A 127 5.39 4.69 11.11
C ASP A 127 4.67 3.62 10.29
N THR A 128 4.74 3.72 8.96
CA THR A 128 4.15 2.74 8.03
C THR A 128 5.20 1.79 7.47
N SER A 129 5.02 0.50 7.77
CA SER A 129 5.89 -0.62 7.38
C SER A 129 5.12 -1.75 6.68
N TRP A 130 5.84 -2.75 6.15
CA TRP A 130 5.26 -3.91 5.51
C TRP A 130 5.96 -5.24 5.86
N GLU A 131 5.23 -6.34 5.78
CA GLU A 131 5.74 -7.71 5.98
C GLU A 131 4.97 -8.74 5.13
N THR A 132 5.52 -9.96 4.97
CA THR A 132 4.91 -11.09 4.25
C THR A 132 4.61 -12.29 5.12
#